data_AF-A0A972CMT2-F1
#
_entry.id   AF-A0A972CMT2-F1
#
_cell.length_a   1.000
_cell.length_b   1.000
_cell.length_c   1.000
_cell.angle_alpha   90.00
_cell.angle_beta   90.00
_cell.angle_gamma   90.00
#
_symmetry.space_group_name_H-M   'P 1'
#
loop_
_entity.id
_entity.type
_entity.pdbx_description
1 polymer ?
#
loop_
_entity_poly.entity_id
_entity_poly.type
_entity_poly.pdbx_seq_one_letter_code
_entity_poly.pdbx_strand_id
1 'polypeptide(L)'
;MNQKTMELLEFPQIKKRLAECALSKLGRKLAEGLKPRANITAVSEMLRETTEARLLLEAAGRPPLHGLADLSDLIGKLNAGGVLDPLSLQAIADFMRGCRHTREFM
;
A
#
# COMPACT_ATOMS: atom_id res chain seq x y z
N MET A 1 -23.44 -3.20 -3.48
CA MET A 1 -23.20 -4.63 -3.16
C MET A 1 -23.75 -4.94 -1.78
N ASN A 2 -24.25 -6.15 -1.56
CA ASN A 2 -24.91 -6.56 -0.32
C ASN A 2 -23.88 -7.01 0.74
N GLN A 3 -23.87 -6.33 1.89
CA GLN A 3 -22.95 -6.61 3.00
C GLN A 3 -23.10 -8.04 3.55
N LYS A 4 -24.34 -8.56 3.64
CA LYS A 4 -24.59 -9.93 4.12
C LYS A 4 -23.95 -10.99 3.23
N THR A 5 -23.97 -10.78 1.91
CA THR A 5 -23.31 -11.68 0.95
C THR A 5 -21.80 -11.70 1.16
N MET A 6 -21.20 -10.55 1.46
CA MET A 6 -19.75 -10.45 1.68
C MET A 6 -19.30 -11.15 2.95
N GLU A 7 -20.13 -11.08 4.00
CA GLU A 7 -19.90 -11.81 5.24
C GLU A 7 -20.06 -13.32 5.04
N LEU A 8 -21.10 -13.75 4.32
CA LEU A 8 -21.33 -15.16 4.01
C LEU A 8 -20.20 -15.78 3.17
N LEU A 9 -19.63 -14.99 2.24
CA LEU A 9 -18.48 -15.39 1.43
C LEU A 9 -17.13 -15.22 2.14
N GLU A 10 -17.15 -14.87 3.43
CA GLU A 10 -15.95 -14.69 4.26
C GLU A 10 -14.93 -13.67 3.71
N PHE A 11 -15.38 -12.75 2.86
CA PHE A 11 -14.52 -11.75 2.24
C PHE A 11 -13.72 -10.91 3.27
N PRO A 12 -14.27 -10.52 4.44
CA PRO A 12 -13.49 -9.86 5.47
C PRO A 12 -12.28 -10.66 5.95
N GLN A 13 -12.40 -11.99 6.03
CA GLN A 13 -11.31 -12.87 6.47
C GLN A 13 -10.19 -12.95 5.43
N ILE A 14 -10.56 -12.98 4.13
CA ILE A 14 -9.61 -12.92 3.01
C ILE A 14 -8.80 -11.62 3.07
N LYS A 15 -9.47 -10.47 3.28
CA LYS A 15 -8.78 -9.17 3.42
C LYS A 15 -7.83 -9.16 4.61
N LYS A 16 -8.24 -9.73 5.74
CA LYS A 16 -7.39 -9.81 6.93
C LYS A 16 -6.11 -10.63 6.67
N ARG A 17 -6.24 -11.81 6.05
CA ARG A 17 -5.10 -12.65 5.66
C ARG A 17 -4.17 -11.92 4.68
N LEU A 18 -4.72 -11.18 3.72
CA LEU A 18 -3.92 -10.36 2.81
C LEU A 18 -3.19 -9.23 3.54
N ALA A 19 -3.86 -8.57 4.47
CA ALA A 19 -3.32 -7.46 5.27
C ALA A 19 -2.18 -7.88 6.20
N GLU A 20 -2.19 -9.12 6.67
CA GLU A 20 -1.11 -9.74 7.46
C GLU A 20 0.16 -9.97 6.62
N CYS A 21 0.02 -10.21 5.31
CA CYS A 21 1.14 -10.35 4.38
C CYS A 21 1.79 -9.01 3.97
N ALA A 22 1.19 -7.87 4.32
CA ALA A 22 1.68 -6.56 3.89
C ALA A 22 2.93 -6.13 4.68
N LEU A 23 3.97 -5.70 3.94
CA LEU A 23 5.23 -5.20 4.52
C LEU A 23 5.10 -3.79 5.13
N SER A 24 4.16 -2.98 4.65
CA SER A 24 3.97 -1.59 5.09
C SER A 24 2.58 -1.36 5.70
N LYS A 25 2.49 -0.39 6.62
CA LYS A 25 1.20 0.04 7.21
C LYS A 25 0.23 0.54 6.13
N LEU A 26 0.74 1.24 5.12
CA LEU A 26 -0.05 1.70 3.97
C LEU A 26 -0.62 0.52 3.18
N GLY A 27 0.22 -0.48 2.86
CA GLY A 27 -0.21 -1.70 2.16
C GLY A 27 -1.27 -2.48 2.96
N ARG A 28 -1.10 -2.56 4.29
CA ARG A 28 -2.10 -3.17 5.19
C ARG A 28 -3.45 -2.45 5.10
N LYS A 29 -3.45 -1.12 5.18
CA LYS A 29 -4.65 -0.29 5.09
C LYS A 29 -5.35 -0.44 3.72
N LEU A 30 -4.58 -0.55 2.64
CA LEU A 30 -5.11 -0.82 1.29
C LEU A 30 -5.77 -2.20 1.20
N ALA A 31 -5.13 -3.24 1.75
CA ALA A 31 -5.68 -4.59 1.77
C ALA A 31 -6.99 -4.68 2.60
N GLU A 32 -7.03 -4.05 3.77
CA GLU A 32 -8.23 -3.97 4.61
C GLU A 32 -9.36 -3.17 3.94
N GLY A 33 -9.00 -2.12 3.20
CA GLY A 33 -9.92 -1.25 2.46
C GLY A 33 -10.44 -1.84 1.14
N LEU A 34 -9.95 -3.02 0.73
CA LEU A 34 -10.30 -3.63 -0.56
C LEU A 34 -11.82 -3.85 -0.67
N LYS A 35 -12.36 -3.57 -1.86
CA LYS A 35 -13.77 -3.79 -2.21
C LYS A 35 -13.83 -4.43 -3.60
N PRO A 36 -14.76 -5.37 -3.85
CA PRO A 36 -14.91 -5.94 -5.18
C PRO A 36 -15.28 -4.86 -6.20
N ARG A 37 -14.82 -5.05 -7.44
CA ARG A 37 -15.11 -4.19 -8.57
C ARG A 37 -16.11 -4.90 -9.48
N ALA A 38 -17.07 -4.14 -10.01
CA ALA A 38 -18.03 -4.63 -10.99
C ALA A 38 -17.63 -4.29 -12.44
N ASN A 39 -16.65 -3.40 -12.63
CA ASN A 39 -16.14 -3.03 -13.94
C ASN A 39 -15.06 -4.04 -14.36
N ILE A 40 -15.31 -4.73 -15.49
CA ILE A 40 -14.43 -5.77 -16.00
C ILE A 40 -13.03 -5.25 -16.37
N THR A 41 -12.91 -4.05 -16.93
CA THR A 41 -11.64 -3.42 -17.28
C THR A 41 -10.80 -3.21 -16.02
N ALA A 42 -11.40 -2.65 -14.96
CA ALA A 42 -10.72 -2.45 -13.68
C ALA A 42 -10.29 -3.78 -13.03
N VAL A 43 -11.11 -4.84 -13.15
CA VAL A 43 -10.75 -6.18 -12.66
C VAL A 43 -9.56 -6.74 -13.43
N SER A 44 -9.58 -6.66 -14.76
CA SER A 44 -8.48 -7.14 -15.61
C SER A 44 -7.18 -6.40 -15.34
N GLU A 45 -7.22 -5.08 -15.14
CA GLU A 45 -6.06 -4.27 -14.77
C GLU A 45 -5.48 -4.71 -13.41
N MET A 46 -6.31 -4.84 -12.38
CA MET A 46 -5.87 -5.27 -11.05
C MET A 46 -5.25 -6.69 -11.07
N LEU A 47 -5.82 -7.60 -11.86
CA LEU A 47 -5.26 -8.95 -12.02
C LEU A 47 -3.93 -8.93 -12.78
N ARG A 48 -3.80 -8.08 -13.80
CA ARG A 48 -2.53 -7.89 -14.52
C ARG A 48 -1.46 -7.34 -13.59
N GLU A 49 -1.75 -6.28 -12.84
CA GLU A 49 -0.83 -5.69 -11.86
C GLU A 49 -0.37 -6.72 -10.81
N THR A 50 -1.30 -7.55 -10.32
CA THR A 50 -0.97 -8.62 -9.37
C THR A 50 -0.04 -9.67 -9.98
N THR A 51 -0.24 -9.99 -11.26
CA THR A 51 0.58 -10.96 -12.01
C THR A 51 1.98 -10.41 -12.24
N GLU A 52 2.09 -9.16 -12.69
CA GLU A 52 3.36 -8.46 -12.87
C GLU A 52 4.14 -8.35 -11.55
N ALA A 53 3.46 -7.97 -10.47
CA ALA A 53 4.08 -7.90 -9.14
C ALA A 53 4.61 -9.26 -8.66
N ARG A 54 3.88 -10.35 -8.92
CA ARG A 54 4.34 -11.71 -8.62
C ARG A 54 5.61 -12.05 -9.42
N LEU A 55 5.63 -11.78 -10.72
CA LEU A 55 6.78 -12.05 -11.58
C LEU A 55 8.01 -11.26 -11.13
N LEU A 56 7.83 -9.99 -10.75
CA LEU A 56 8.90 -9.17 -10.16
C LEU A 56 9.43 -9.76 -8.86
N LEU A 57 8.55 -10.26 -7.98
CA LEU A 57 8.95 -10.92 -6.74
C LEU A 57 9.77 -12.20 -7.00
N GLU A 58 9.41 -12.97 -8.03
CA GLU A 58 10.14 -14.18 -8.43
C GLU A 58 11.49 -13.86 -9.08
N ALA A 59 11.57 -12.81 -9.90
CA ALA A 59 12.76 -12.47 -10.68
C ALA A 59 13.79 -11.62 -9.91
N ALA A 60 13.32 -10.57 -9.23
CA ALA A 60 14.17 -9.55 -8.58
C ALA A 60 14.11 -9.62 -7.04
N GLY A 61 13.24 -10.47 -6.48
CA GLY A 61 13.06 -10.59 -5.04
C GLY A 61 12.17 -9.49 -4.46
N ARG A 62 12.32 -9.24 -3.16
CA ARG A 62 11.44 -8.30 -2.44
C ARG A 62 11.79 -6.84 -2.78
N PRO A 63 10.82 -6.01 -3.20
CA PRO A 63 11.06 -4.60 -3.45
C PRO A 63 11.58 -3.89 -2.19
N PRO A 64 12.50 -2.92 -2.32
CA PRO A 64 13.05 -2.18 -1.20
C PRO A 64 12.05 -1.14 -0.68
N LEU A 65 10.98 -1.60 -0.01
CA LEU A 65 9.93 -0.75 0.57
C LEU A 65 10.30 -0.15 1.94
N HIS A 66 11.56 -0.26 2.34
CA HIS A 66 12.06 0.32 3.58
C HIS A 66 12.01 1.85 3.49
N GLY A 67 11.64 2.51 4.59
CA GLY A 67 11.49 3.97 4.62
C GLY A 67 10.16 4.50 4.06
N LEU A 68 9.32 3.68 3.41
CA LEU A 68 7.97 4.08 2.98
C LEU A 68 7.00 4.13 4.16
N ALA A 69 7.18 5.13 5.02
CA ALA A 69 6.28 5.46 6.10
C ALA A 69 5.02 6.19 5.59
N ASP A 70 3.93 6.10 6.34
CA ASP A 70 2.77 6.95 6.13
C ASP A 70 3.09 8.36 6.62
N LEU A 71 3.12 9.33 5.69
CA LEU A 71 3.40 10.75 5.98
C LEU A 71 2.12 11.60 6.05
N SER A 72 0.93 10.99 6.06
CA SER A 72 -0.35 11.73 6.01
C SER A 72 -0.47 12.78 7.13
N ASP A 73 -0.08 12.44 8.36
CA ASP A 73 -0.15 13.36 9.50
C ASP A 73 0.87 14.51 9.37
N LEU A 74 2.06 14.23 8.86
CA LEU A 74 3.12 15.21 8.60
C LEU A 74 2.69 16.22 7.54
N ILE A 75 2.12 15.73 6.44
CA ILE A 75 1.58 16.56 5.36
C ILE A 75 0.41 17.41 5.88
N GLY A 76 -0.48 16.83 6.70
CA GLY A 76 -1.56 17.57 7.35
C GLY A 76 -1.06 18.73 8.20
N LYS A 77 -0.02 18.51 9.02
CA LYS A 77 0.62 19.57 9.81
C LYS A 77 1.22 20.67 8.95
N LEU A 78 1.93 20.33 7.88
CA LEU A 78 2.52 21.30 6.95
C LEU A 78 1.44 22.17 6.28
N ASN A 79 0.35 21.56 5.81
CA ASN A 79 -0.75 22.27 5.18
C ASN A 79 -1.46 23.25 6.14
N ALA A 80 -1.44 22.96 7.45
CA ALA A 80 -1.93 23.86 8.48
C ALA A 80 -0.94 24.97 8.88
N GLY A 81 0.21 25.08 8.20
CA GLY A 81 1.27 26.06 8.52
C GLY A 81 2.17 25.65 9.68
N GLY A 82 2.14 24.37 10.08
CA GLY A 82 2.99 23.84 11.15
C GLY A 82 4.47 23.74 10.75
N VAL A 83 5.35 23.89 11.74
CA VAL A 83 6.79 23.71 11.57
C VAL A 83 7.17 22.26 11.84
N LEU A 84 8.05 21.71 11.02
CA LEU A 84 8.59 20.36 11.20
C LEU A 84 9.74 20.37 12.20
N ASP A 85 9.69 19.46 13.16
CA ASP A 85 10.81 19.18 14.05
C ASP A 85 11.86 18.28 13.35
N PRO A 86 13.08 18.14 13.92
CA PRO A 86 14.14 17.33 13.32
C PRO A 86 13.74 15.88 13.02
N LEU A 87 12.92 15.24 13.87
CA LEU A 87 12.48 13.85 13.66
C LEU A 87 11.54 13.76 12.45
N SER A 88 10.63 14.72 12.34
CA SER A 88 9.73 14.86 11.19
C SER A 88 10.48 15.04 9.87
N LEU A 89 11.54 15.87 9.86
CA LEU A 89 12.39 16.05 8.69
C LEU A 89 13.15 14.78 8.32
N GLN A 90 13.66 14.05 9.31
CA GLN A 90 14.32 12.77 9.08
C GLN A 90 13.37 11.75 8.45
N ALA A 91 12.13 11.66 8.94
CA ALA A 91 11.11 10.76 8.38
C ALA A 91 10.81 11.06 6.90
N ILE A 92 10.75 12.34 6.52
CA ILE A 92 10.59 12.75 5.12
C ILE A 92 11.83 12.36 4.30
N ALA A 93 13.03 12.59 4.82
CA ALA A 93 14.27 12.21 4.14
C ALA A 93 14.37 10.69 3.92
N ASP A 94 14.00 9.89 4.92
CA ASP A 94 13.95 8.43 4.83
C ASP A 94 12.93 7.96 3.78
N PHE A 95 11.75 8.59 3.75
CA PHE A 95 10.74 8.32 2.73
C PHE A 95 11.25 8.63 1.31
N MET A 96 11.87 9.79 1.11
CA MET A 96 12.44 10.17 -0.18
C MET A 96 13.56 9.22 -0.62
N ARG A 97 14.38 8.70 0.31
CA ARG A 97 15.35 7.65 0.02
C ARG A 97 14.64 6.35 -0.38
N GLY A 98 13.61 5.92 0.34
CA GLY A 98 12.81 4.74 -0.03
C GLY A 98 12.22 4.83 -1.44
N CYS A 99 11.67 5.99 -1.82
CA CYS A 99 11.16 6.23 -3.18
C CYS A 99 12.25 6.11 -4.26
N ARG A 100 13.49 6.52 -3.95
CA ARG A 100 14.62 6.39 -4.89
C ARG A 100 14.97 4.93 -5.14
N HIS A 101 15.16 4.15 -4.06
CA HIS A 101 15.46 2.71 -4.18
C HIS A 101 14.34 1.95 -4.88
N THR A 102 13.08 2.31 -4.62
CA THR A 102 11.93 1.68 -5.31
C THR A 102 11.96 1.97 -6.81
N ARG A 103 12.32 3.18 -7.21
CA ARG A 103 12.44 3.57 -8.63
C ARG A 103 13.59 2.89 -9.34
N GLU A 104 14.71 2.63 -8.65
CA GLU A 104 15.85 1.90 -9.21
C GLU A 104 15.58 0.39 -9.34
N PHE A 105 14.63 -0.13 -8.55
CA PHE A 105 14.22 -1.53 -8.57
C PHE A 105 13.21 -1.85 -9.69
N MET A 106 12.34 -0.89 -10.03
CA MET A 106 11.30 -1.02 -11.07
C MET A 106 11.85 -0.73 -12.46
#